data_AF-A0A848WXF5-F1
#
_entry.id   AF-A0A848WXF5-F1
#
_cell.length_a   1.000
_cell.length_b   1.000
_cell.length_c   1.000
_cell.angle_alpha   90.00
_cell.angle_beta   90.00
_cell.angle_gamma   90.00
#
_symmetry.space_group_name_H-M   'P 1'
#
loop_
_entity.id
_entity.type
_entity.pdbx_description
1 polymer ?
#
loop_
_entity_poly.entity_id
_entity_poly.type
_entity_poly.pdbx_seq_one_letter_code
_entity_poly.pdbx_strand_id
1 'polypeptide(L)'
;SDSILQFGNNAYGKPSAALHILRDTILGREQFDHALKTFSQRWKFKRPTPSDFFRTMEEASGTDLDWFWRGWFYTTDHVDISLDRIYRLRLDTEDPDIDFTRSRQEEEDKPVKVGVKLDKEAGVKPWVERHPDITDFYDENDIFTVTNKERNKYRKFLKELEGWEREALERAVKEDKNYYVLEFSNLGGLVMPILLSMEFKDGRTERLNIPAEIWRRNPKKVRKLIVLEKGEELVAVTVDPDWETADANIDNNSYPRKIIPSRIESYKEKRSGFSRRDIMHDSKTKLEKDDEKDKNEPTESDR
;
A
#
# COMPACT_ATOMS: atom_id res chain seq x y z
N SER A 1 -18.59 17.44 -30.89
CA SER A 1 -17.22 17.10 -30.46
C SER A 1 -16.40 18.29 -29.99
N ASP A 2 -16.87 19.53 -30.12
CA ASP A 2 -16.06 20.74 -29.87
C ASP A 2 -15.81 21.13 -28.39
N SER A 3 -16.04 20.23 -27.43
CA SER A 3 -15.91 20.54 -25.99
C SER A 3 -14.86 19.68 -25.25
N ILE A 4 -14.12 18.82 -25.97
CA ILE A 4 -13.12 17.93 -25.35
C ILE A 4 -11.72 18.42 -25.68
N LEU A 5 -11.04 19.01 -24.69
CA LEU A 5 -9.69 19.61 -24.80
C LEU A 5 -8.58 18.61 -25.15
N GLN A 6 -8.78 17.31 -24.90
CA GLN A 6 -7.74 16.29 -25.08
C GLN A 6 -8.32 14.96 -25.60
N PHE A 7 -8.71 14.93 -26.88
CA PHE A 7 -9.29 13.75 -27.54
C PHE A 7 -8.42 12.49 -27.42
N GLY A 8 -7.11 12.60 -27.64
CA GLY A 8 -6.23 11.43 -27.70
C GLY A 8 -6.20 10.60 -26.41
N ASN A 9 -5.88 11.22 -25.28
CA ASN A 9 -5.69 10.46 -24.04
C ASN A 9 -7.01 9.95 -23.45
N ASN A 10 -8.08 10.74 -23.54
CA ASN A 10 -9.39 10.35 -23.02
C ASN A 10 -10.11 9.34 -23.92
N ALA A 11 -9.92 9.39 -25.24
CA ALA A 11 -10.57 8.46 -26.16
C ALA A 11 -9.75 7.17 -26.41
N TYR A 12 -8.43 7.21 -26.25
CA TYR A 12 -7.56 6.05 -26.53
C TYR A 12 -6.79 5.56 -25.30
N GLY A 13 -6.13 6.46 -24.58
CA GLY A 13 -5.27 6.10 -23.44
C GLY A 13 -6.06 5.42 -22.30
N LYS A 14 -7.02 6.13 -21.72
CA LYS A 14 -7.83 5.62 -20.59
C LYS A 14 -8.65 4.37 -20.96
N PRO A 15 -9.36 4.31 -22.11
CA PRO A 15 -10.08 3.10 -22.50
C PRO A 15 -9.15 1.90 -22.79
N SER A 16 -7.98 2.14 -23.38
CA SER A 16 -6.99 1.07 -23.60
C SER A 16 -6.50 0.49 -22.27
N ALA A 17 -6.14 1.34 -21.31
CA ALA A 17 -5.73 0.90 -19.98
C ALA A 17 -6.86 0.11 -19.30
N ALA A 18 -8.08 0.64 -19.30
CA ALA A 18 -9.25 -0.03 -18.72
C ALA A 18 -9.47 -1.43 -19.33
N LEU A 19 -9.43 -1.56 -20.66
CA LEU A 19 -9.67 -2.86 -21.30
C LEU A 19 -8.53 -3.87 -21.05
N HIS A 20 -7.27 -3.42 -20.95
CA HIS A 20 -6.17 -4.32 -20.56
C HIS A 20 -6.34 -4.82 -19.13
N ILE A 21 -6.64 -3.92 -18.19
CA ILE A 21 -6.90 -4.25 -16.79
C ILE A 21 -8.08 -5.22 -16.66
N LEU A 22 -9.17 -4.92 -17.38
CA LEU A 22 -10.36 -5.77 -17.37
C LEU A 22 -10.04 -7.19 -17.87
N ARG A 23 -9.23 -7.29 -18.94
CA ARG A 23 -8.85 -8.57 -19.55
C ARG A 23 -7.83 -9.36 -18.74
N ASP A 24 -6.82 -8.71 -18.19
CA ASP A 24 -5.68 -9.41 -17.59
C ASP A 24 -5.81 -9.57 -16.08
N THR A 25 -6.48 -8.63 -15.39
CA THR A 25 -6.53 -8.58 -13.92
C THR A 25 -7.92 -8.84 -13.35
N ILE A 26 -9.00 -8.33 -13.97
CA ILE A 26 -10.36 -8.44 -13.41
C ILE A 26 -11.08 -9.73 -13.84
N LEU A 27 -11.27 -9.94 -15.15
CA LEU A 27 -11.98 -11.11 -15.69
C LEU A 27 -11.06 -12.27 -16.05
N GLY A 28 -9.81 -11.97 -16.39
CA GLY A 28 -8.91 -12.92 -17.02
C GLY A 28 -9.21 -13.12 -18.51
N ARG A 29 -8.18 -13.58 -19.24
CA ARG A 29 -8.17 -13.61 -20.71
C ARG A 29 -9.29 -14.45 -21.32
N GLU A 30 -9.56 -15.61 -20.74
CA GLU A 30 -10.56 -16.54 -21.26
C GLU A 30 -11.97 -15.95 -21.22
N GLN A 31 -12.40 -15.43 -20.05
CA GLN A 31 -13.72 -14.84 -19.88
C GLN A 31 -13.88 -13.56 -20.71
N PHE A 32 -12.85 -12.70 -20.70
CA PHE A 32 -12.86 -11.49 -21.50
C PHE A 32 -12.94 -11.80 -23.00
N ASP A 33 -12.11 -12.71 -23.51
CA ASP A 33 -12.09 -13.06 -24.94
C ASP A 33 -13.40 -13.72 -25.38
N HIS A 34 -13.99 -14.56 -24.51
CA HIS A 34 -15.33 -15.12 -24.73
C HIS A 34 -16.41 -14.02 -24.81
N ALA A 35 -16.41 -13.09 -23.86
CA ALA A 35 -17.37 -12.01 -23.81
C ALA A 35 -17.22 -11.05 -25.00
N LEU A 36 -15.99 -10.71 -25.38
CA LEU A 36 -15.68 -9.87 -26.54
C LEU A 36 -16.09 -10.54 -27.85
N LYS A 37 -15.88 -11.85 -27.99
CA LYS A 37 -16.35 -12.63 -29.14
C LYS A 37 -17.87 -12.63 -29.22
N THR A 38 -18.54 -12.80 -28.08
CA THR A 38 -20.01 -12.77 -27.98
C THR A 38 -20.56 -11.40 -28.40
N PHE A 39 -19.97 -10.31 -27.91
CA PHE A 39 -20.30 -8.96 -28.34
C PHE A 39 -20.13 -8.79 -29.86
N SER A 40 -18.98 -9.19 -30.38
CA SER A 40 -18.67 -9.09 -31.82
C SER A 40 -19.69 -9.85 -32.68
N GLN A 41 -20.16 -11.01 -32.23
CA GLN A 41 -21.18 -11.79 -32.93
C GLN A 41 -22.58 -11.14 -32.85
N ARG A 42 -23.01 -10.70 -31.65
CA ARG A 42 -24.33 -10.07 -31.43
C ARG A 42 -24.51 -8.77 -32.22
N TRP A 43 -23.44 -8.00 -32.34
CA TRP A 43 -23.44 -6.65 -32.90
C TRP A 43 -22.80 -6.55 -34.29
N LYS A 44 -22.46 -7.69 -34.91
CA LYS A 44 -21.97 -7.74 -36.29
C LYS A 44 -22.96 -7.03 -37.22
N PHE A 45 -22.45 -6.10 -38.02
CA PHE A 45 -23.22 -5.28 -38.97
C PHE A 45 -24.26 -4.32 -38.34
N LYS A 46 -24.14 -4.00 -37.04
CA LYS A 46 -24.98 -3.03 -36.31
C LYS A 46 -24.14 -1.84 -35.82
N ARG A 47 -24.81 -0.86 -35.18
CA ARG A 47 -24.18 0.31 -34.56
C ARG A 47 -24.32 0.25 -33.02
N PRO A 48 -23.47 -0.51 -32.31
CA PRO A 48 -23.54 -0.61 -30.86
C PRO A 48 -23.17 0.72 -30.19
N THR A 49 -23.78 0.96 -29.04
CA THR A 49 -23.42 2.02 -28.09
C THR A 49 -22.55 1.45 -26.96
N PRO A 50 -21.88 2.29 -26.14
CA PRO A 50 -21.10 1.80 -25.01
C PRO A 50 -21.91 0.92 -24.03
N SER A 51 -23.18 1.23 -23.79
CA SER A 51 -24.05 0.41 -22.94
C SER A 51 -24.29 -0.99 -23.49
N ASP A 52 -24.33 -1.15 -24.82
CA ASP A 52 -24.47 -2.46 -25.45
C ASP A 52 -23.23 -3.32 -25.23
N PHE A 53 -22.05 -2.68 -25.24
CA PHE A 53 -20.79 -3.32 -24.92
C PHE A 53 -20.74 -3.72 -23.44
N PHE A 54 -20.94 -2.79 -22.52
CA PHE A 54 -20.91 -3.04 -21.07
C PHE A 54 -21.84 -4.18 -20.66
N ARG A 55 -23.10 -4.12 -21.10
CA ARG A 55 -24.10 -5.16 -20.84
C ARG A 55 -23.69 -6.53 -21.42
N THR A 56 -23.15 -6.56 -22.64
CA THR A 56 -22.72 -7.84 -23.22
C THR A 56 -21.52 -8.43 -22.48
N MET A 57 -20.59 -7.57 -22.06
CA MET A 57 -19.41 -8.01 -21.29
C MET A 57 -19.83 -8.61 -19.94
N GLU A 58 -20.75 -7.98 -19.21
CA GLU A 58 -21.29 -8.51 -17.95
C GLU A 58 -22.08 -9.80 -18.14
N GLU A 59 -23.03 -9.81 -19.08
CA GLU A 59 -23.90 -10.97 -19.33
C GLU A 59 -23.09 -12.20 -19.75
N ALA A 60 -22.10 -12.03 -20.64
CA ALA A 60 -21.30 -13.13 -21.17
C ALA A 60 -20.16 -13.57 -20.24
N SER A 61 -19.69 -12.70 -19.32
CA SER A 61 -18.71 -13.07 -18.29
C SER A 61 -19.35 -13.58 -17.01
N GLY A 62 -20.64 -13.30 -16.78
CA GLY A 62 -21.34 -13.64 -15.54
C GLY A 62 -20.87 -12.85 -14.32
N THR A 63 -20.16 -11.74 -14.53
CA THR A 63 -19.55 -10.92 -13.48
C THR A 63 -20.22 -9.53 -13.45
N ASP A 64 -20.48 -9.02 -12.25
CA ASP A 64 -20.95 -7.63 -12.05
C ASP A 64 -19.76 -6.66 -12.23
N LEU A 65 -19.82 -5.86 -13.30
CA LEU A 65 -18.79 -4.90 -13.68
C LEU A 65 -19.28 -3.45 -13.57
N ASP A 66 -20.44 -3.21 -12.96
CA ASP A 66 -21.02 -1.86 -12.85
C ASP A 66 -20.05 -0.89 -12.17
N TRP A 67 -19.38 -1.35 -11.12
CA TRP A 67 -18.37 -0.58 -10.40
C TRP A 67 -17.19 -0.19 -11.31
N PHE A 68 -16.77 -1.10 -12.19
CA PHE A 68 -15.66 -0.93 -13.10
C PHE A 68 -16.03 0.07 -14.19
N TRP A 69 -17.18 -0.11 -14.85
CA TRP A 69 -17.65 0.81 -15.89
C TRP A 69 -17.90 2.20 -15.34
N ARG A 70 -18.55 2.29 -14.18
CA ARG A 70 -18.83 3.56 -13.51
C ARG A 70 -17.54 4.32 -13.22
N GLY A 71 -16.55 3.68 -12.61
CA GLY A 71 -15.27 4.32 -12.34
C GLY A 71 -14.53 4.72 -13.62
N TRP A 72 -14.29 3.77 -14.52
CA TRP A 72 -13.41 4.03 -15.66
C TRP A 72 -14.02 4.96 -16.73
N PHE A 73 -15.33 4.89 -16.98
CA PHE A 73 -15.96 5.58 -18.09
C PHE A 73 -16.91 6.71 -17.69
N TYR A 74 -17.42 6.71 -16.45
CA TYR A 74 -18.38 7.72 -15.98
C TYR A 74 -17.83 8.67 -14.91
N THR A 75 -16.56 8.54 -14.52
CA THR A 75 -15.89 9.52 -13.64
C THR A 75 -14.54 9.98 -14.21
N THR A 76 -14.01 11.06 -13.63
CA THR A 76 -12.65 11.58 -13.88
C THR A 76 -11.61 10.99 -12.93
N ASP A 77 -12.00 9.98 -12.16
CA ASP A 77 -11.13 9.33 -11.18
C ASP A 77 -10.02 8.54 -11.89
N HIS A 78 -8.96 8.26 -11.13
CA HIS A 78 -7.82 7.43 -11.52
C HIS A 78 -7.50 6.42 -10.41
N VAL A 79 -6.64 5.46 -10.68
CA VAL A 79 -6.20 4.50 -9.66
C VAL A 79 -5.06 5.14 -8.87
N ASP A 80 -5.21 5.22 -7.55
CA ASP A 80 -4.15 5.58 -6.59
C ASP A 80 -4.56 4.98 -5.24
N ILE A 81 -3.97 3.82 -4.91
CA ILE A 81 -4.22 3.06 -3.69
C ILE A 81 -2.97 3.05 -2.83
N SER A 82 -2.99 3.87 -1.78
CA SER A 82 -1.92 3.92 -0.79
C SER A 82 -2.08 2.80 0.24
N LEU A 83 -0.97 2.09 0.50
CA LEU A 83 -0.79 1.33 1.74
C LEU A 83 -0.28 2.28 2.83
N ASP A 84 -1.16 2.65 3.75
CA ASP A 84 -0.88 3.71 4.72
C ASP A 84 -0.09 3.18 5.91
N ARG A 85 -0.55 2.07 6.49
CA ARG A 85 -0.03 1.52 7.75
C ARG A 85 -0.22 0.01 7.82
N ILE A 86 0.69 -0.62 8.56
CA ILE A 86 0.57 -2.00 8.99
C ILE A 86 0.74 -2.03 10.50
N TYR A 87 -0.29 -2.50 11.21
CA TYR A 87 -0.18 -2.81 12.63
C TYR A 87 0.09 -4.30 12.79
N ARG A 88 1.18 -4.65 13.48
CA ARG A 88 1.37 -5.99 14.01
C ARG A 88 0.76 -6.06 15.40
N LEU A 89 -0.22 -6.91 15.57
CA LEU A 89 -0.97 -7.14 16.80
C LEU A 89 -0.70 -8.56 17.29
N ARG A 90 -0.73 -8.72 18.61
CA ARG A 90 -0.77 -10.03 19.28
C ARG A 90 -2.08 -10.12 20.05
N LEU A 91 -2.53 -11.34 20.28
CA LEU A 91 -3.69 -11.58 21.13
C LEU A 91 -3.33 -11.22 22.58
N ASP A 92 -4.19 -10.41 23.21
CA ASP A 92 -4.21 -10.21 24.65
C ASP A 92 -4.77 -11.49 25.29
N THR A 93 -3.97 -12.12 26.16
CA THR A 93 -4.33 -13.42 26.75
C THR A 93 -5.17 -13.26 28.01
N GLU A 94 -5.27 -12.02 28.53
CA GLU A 94 -5.79 -11.68 29.86
C GLU A 94 -5.05 -12.35 31.02
N ASP A 95 -4.04 -13.19 30.73
CA ASP A 95 -3.17 -13.84 31.71
C ASP A 95 -2.03 -12.88 32.08
N PRO A 96 -2.02 -12.33 33.30
CA PRO A 96 -1.00 -11.37 33.70
C PRO A 96 0.40 -11.98 33.69
N ASP A 97 0.55 -13.29 33.91
CA ASP A 97 1.87 -13.95 33.89
C ASP A 97 2.47 -13.96 32.47
N ILE A 98 1.64 -13.90 31.43
CA ILE A 98 2.06 -13.80 30.03
C ILE A 98 2.17 -12.34 29.59
N ASP A 99 1.11 -11.56 29.77
CA ASP A 99 0.99 -10.24 29.15
C ASP A 99 1.84 -9.16 29.85
N PHE A 100 2.06 -9.26 31.17
CA PHE A 100 2.99 -8.35 31.85
C PHE A 100 4.44 -8.65 31.47
N THR A 101 4.79 -9.92 31.30
CA THR A 101 6.12 -10.31 30.80
C THR A 101 6.37 -9.73 29.40
N ARG A 102 5.36 -9.78 28.52
CA ARG A 102 5.42 -9.16 27.18
C ARG A 102 5.56 -7.65 27.27
N SER A 103 4.74 -7.00 28.10
CA SER A 103 4.75 -5.55 28.29
C SER A 103 6.08 -5.05 28.85
N ARG A 104 6.70 -5.82 29.76
CA ARG A 104 8.06 -5.55 30.27
C ARG A 104 9.08 -5.58 29.14
N GLN A 105 9.08 -6.63 28.32
CA GLN A 105 9.98 -6.74 27.17
C GLN A 105 9.77 -5.58 26.18
N GLU A 106 8.52 -5.20 25.91
CA GLU A 106 8.21 -4.07 25.03
C GLU A 106 8.71 -2.72 25.58
N GLU A 107 8.72 -2.52 26.90
CA GLU A 107 9.29 -1.33 27.53
C GLU A 107 10.83 -1.36 27.49
N GLU A 108 11.44 -2.53 27.70
CA GLU A 108 12.90 -2.73 27.61
C GLU A 108 13.44 -2.54 26.19
N ASP A 109 12.68 -2.95 25.16
CA ASP A 109 13.04 -2.80 23.76
C ASP A 109 12.98 -1.33 23.28
N LYS A 110 12.35 -0.43 24.05
CA LYS A 110 12.31 1.00 23.73
C LYS A 110 13.69 1.62 23.88
N PRO A 111 14.01 2.65 23.06
CA PRO A 111 15.26 3.37 23.22
C PRO A 111 15.33 4.02 24.61
N VAL A 112 16.46 3.81 25.28
CA VAL A 112 16.74 4.43 26.59
C VAL A 112 16.61 5.94 26.48
N LYS A 113 15.97 6.56 27.49
CA LYS A 113 15.81 8.02 27.57
C LYS A 113 17.18 8.70 27.49
N VAL A 114 17.28 9.76 26.69
CA VAL A 114 18.54 10.47 26.42
C VAL A 114 19.24 10.94 27.71
N GLY A 115 18.49 11.48 28.69
CA GLY A 115 19.06 11.90 29.98
C GLY A 115 19.76 10.77 30.74
N VAL A 116 19.11 9.60 30.83
CA VAL A 116 19.68 8.41 31.49
C VAL A 116 20.95 7.95 30.77
N LYS A 117 20.95 8.01 29.43
CA LYS A 117 22.14 7.68 28.63
C LYS A 117 23.30 8.64 28.93
N LEU A 118 23.05 9.95 28.92
CA LEU A 118 24.07 10.98 29.18
C LEU A 118 24.61 10.90 30.62
N ASP A 119 23.73 10.70 31.61
CA ASP A 119 24.13 10.55 33.01
C ASP A 119 25.05 9.34 33.19
N LYS A 120 24.73 8.22 32.53
CA LYS A 120 25.56 7.01 32.53
C LYS A 120 26.93 7.25 31.86
N GLU A 121 26.96 7.97 30.74
CA GLU A 121 28.20 8.35 30.04
C GLU A 121 29.06 9.31 30.87
N ALA A 122 28.44 10.22 31.62
CA ALA A 122 29.10 11.14 32.55
C ALA A 122 29.51 10.48 33.88
N GLY A 123 29.20 9.20 34.08
CA GLY A 123 29.50 8.47 35.32
C GLY A 123 28.71 8.95 36.53
N VAL A 124 27.58 9.63 36.32
CA VAL A 124 26.68 10.07 37.39
C VAL A 124 25.99 8.85 37.98
N LYS A 125 26.25 8.59 39.26
CA LYS A 125 25.59 7.50 39.99
C LYS A 125 24.20 7.92 40.47
N PRO A 126 23.15 7.13 40.19
CA PRO A 126 21.83 7.30 40.77
C PRO A 126 21.90 7.47 42.29
N TRP A 127 20.96 8.22 42.86
CA TRP A 127 20.94 8.47 44.30
C TRP A 127 20.77 7.17 45.11
N VAL A 128 19.96 6.24 44.60
CA VAL A 128 19.71 4.91 45.18
C VAL A 128 20.98 4.06 45.23
N GLU A 129 21.83 4.09 44.19
CA GLU A 129 23.12 3.39 44.20
C GLU A 129 24.10 3.96 45.24
N ARG A 130 23.97 5.24 45.59
CA ARG A 130 24.83 5.90 46.59
C ARG A 130 24.35 5.67 48.02
N HIS A 131 23.07 5.40 48.21
CA HIS A 131 22.43 5.26 49.52
C HIS A 131 21.52 4.02 49.51
N PRO A 132 22.08 2.80 49.68
CA PRO A 132 21.27 1.57 49.64
C PRO A 132 20.21 1.50 50.75
N ASP A 133 20.32 2.32 51.79
CA ASP A 133 19.36 2.42 52.89
C ASP A 133 17.99 2.99 52.49
N ILE A 134 17.89 3.62 51.32
CA ILE A 134 16.64 4.21 50.83
C ILE A 134 15.88 3.29 49.86
N THR A 135 16.42 2.11 49.53
CA THR A 135 15.75 1.19 48.62
C THR A 135 14.39 0.79 49.20
N ASP A 136 13.36 0.81 48.37
CA ASP A 136 12.00 0.46 48.75
C ASP A 136 11.46 -0.73 47.93
N PHE A 137 10.18 -1.03 48.15
CA PHE A 137 9.50 -2.12 47.47
C PHE A 137 9.53 -2.00 45.94
N TYR A 138 9.54 -0.79 45.39
CA TYR A 138 9.48 -0.52 43.95
C TYR A 138 10.83 -0.67 43.24
N ASP A 139 11.94 -0.76 43.99
CA ASP A 139 13.26 -1.05 43.41
C ASP A 139 13.37 -2.51 42.95
N GLU A 140 12.71 -3.44 43.66
CA GLU A 140 12.65 -4.87 43.30
C GLU A 140 11.40 -5.23 42.48
N ASN A 141 10.33 -4.45 42.61
CA ASN A 141 9.03 -4.73 41.99
C ASN A 141 8.61 -3.57 41.07
N ASP A 142 8.74 -3.81 39.77
CA ASP A 142 8.27 -2.86 38.76
C ASP A 142 6.75 -2.93 38.53
N ILE A 143 6.25 -2.06 37.65
CA ILE A 143 4.84 -2.00 37.25
C ILE A 143 4.33 -3.28 36.56
N PHE A 144 5.23 -4.17 36.15
CA PHE A 144 4.92 -5.44 35.47
C PHE A 144 5.01 -6.64 36.41
N THR A 145 5.27 -6.41 37.70
CA THR A 145 5.36 -7.48 38.67
C THR A 145 3.97 -8.00 39.01
N VAL A 146 3.72 -9.26 38.67
CA VAL A 146 2.40 -9.89 38.77
C VAL A 146 2.00 -10.09 40.23
N THR A 147 0.85 -9.53 40.60
CA THR A 147 0.26 -9.64 41.92
C THR A 147 -0.85 -10.70 41.97
N ASN A 148 -1.15 -11.16 43.19
CA ASN A 148 -2.29 -12.05 43.42
C ASN A 148 -3.63 -11.42 43.03
N LYS A 149 -3.71 -10.07 43.01
CA LYS A 149 -4.92 -9.36 42.58
C LYS A 149 -5.18 -9.58 41.09
N GLU A 150 -4.16 -9.46 40.23
CA GLU A 150 -4.33 -9.73 38.79
C GLU A 150 -4.63 -11.21 38.53
N ARG A 151 -3.91 -12.14 39.16
CA ARG A 151 -4.19 -13.58 38.99
C ARG A 151 -5.61 -13.95 39.40
N ASN A 152 -6.14 -13.35 40.48
CA ASN A 152 -7.53 -13.55 40.88
C ASN A 152 -8.53 -12.94 39.89
N LYS A 153 -8.20 -11.80 39.27
CA LYS A 153 -9.00 -11.20 38.18
C LYS A 153 -9.05 -12.14 36.97
N TYR A 154 -7.91 -12.66 36.53
CA TYR A 154 -7.84 -13.62 35.42
C TYR A 154 -8.63 -14.91 35.71
N ARG A 155 -8.49 -15.47 36.92
CA ARG A 155 -9.29 -16.64 37.35
C ARG A 155 -10.80 -16.37 37.35
N LYS A 156 -11.22 -15.14 37.66
CA LYS A 156 -12.63 -14.75 37.60
C LYS A 156 -13.09 -14.66 36.14
N PHE A 157 -12.31 -14.02 35.28
CA PHE A 157 -12.56 -13.95 33.85
C PHE A 157 -12.76 -15.34 33.23
N LEU A 158 -11.85 -16.30 33.51
CA LEU A 158 -11.98 -17.67 33.02
C LEU A 158 -13.25 -18.40 33.50
N LYS A 159 -13.82 -18.02 34.65
CA LYS A 159 -15.07 -18.61 35.16
C LYS A 159 -16.32 -18.02 34.52
N GLU A 160 -16.22 -16.83 33.95
CA GLU A 160 -17.31 -16.13 33.27
C GLU A 160 -17.48 -16.58 31.82
N LEU A 161 -16.45 -17.17 31.21
CA LEU A 161 -16.47 -17.71 29.85
C LEU A 161 -17.31 -18.99 29.74
N GLU A 162 -18.03 -19.11 28.62
CA GLU A 162 -18.67 -20.38 28.23
C GLU A 162 -17.63 -21.42 27.80
N GLY A 163 -18.02 -22.70 27.77
CA GLY A 163 -17.09 -23.79 27.46
C GLY A 163 -16.37 -23.63 26.12
N TRP A 164 -17.11 -23.25 25.07
CA TRP A 164 -16.54 -23.04 23.74
C TRP A 164 -15.68 -21.77 23.64
N GLU A 165 -16.01 -20.71 24.40
CA GLU A 165 -15.22 -19.47 24.46
C GLU A 165 -13.86 -19.73 25.11
N ARG A 166 -13.87 -20.53 26.18
CA ARG A 166 -12.65 -20.95 26.87
C ARG A 166 -11.77 -21.82 25.98
N GLU A 167 -12.34 -22.83 25.31
CA GLU A 167 -11.58 -23.66 24.37
C GLU A 167 -11.01 -22.83 23.21
N ALA A 168 -11.76 -21.86 22.70
CA ALA A 168 -11.29 -20.94 21.68
C ALA A 168 -10.13 -20.07 22.17
N LEU A 169 -10.21 -19.54 23.39
CA LEU A 169 -9.14 -18.75 24.01
C LEU A 169 -7.90 -19.60 24.24
N GLU A 170 -8.03 -20.78 24.86
CA GLU A 170 -6.91 -21.69 25.13
C GLU A 170 -6.19 -22.09 23.83
N ARG A 171 -6.95 -22.37 22.77
CA ARG A 171 -6.40 -22.62 21.44
C ARG A 171 -5.68 -21.39 20.88
N ALA A 172 -6.29 -20.20 20.96
CA ALA A 172 -5.70 -18.98 20.41
C ALA A 172 -4.41 -18.59 21.14
N VAL A 173 -4.37 -18.72 22.48
CA VAL A 173 -3.16 -18.53 23.30
C VAL A 173 -2.07 -19.53 22.93
N LYS A 174 -2.44 -20.81 22.68
CA LYS A 174 -1.49 -21.84 22.26
C LYS A 174 -0.94 -21.59 20.86
N GLU A 175 -1.78 -21.17 19.93
CA GLU A 175 -1.37 -20.85 18.55
C GLU A 175 -0.49 -19.60 18.49
N ASP A 176 -0.72 -18.61 19.36
CA ASP A 176 0.06 -17.35 19.50
C ASP A 176 0.39 -16.70 18.13
N LYS A 177 -0.65 -16.62 17.28
CA LYS A 177 -0.57 -16.13 15.91
C LYS A 177 -0.25 -14.65 15.83
N ASN A 178 0.30 -14.25 14.69
CA ASN A 178 0.53 -12.86 14.35
C ASN A 178 -0.68 -12.30 13.61
N TYR A 179 -1.20 -11.17 14.08
CA TYR A 179 -2.34 -10.49 13.48
C TYR A 179 -1.86 -9.19 12.84
N TYR A 180 -2.00 -9.07 11.52
CA TYR A 180 -1.61 -7.87 10.80
C TYR A 180 -2.83 -7.12 10.29
N VAL A 181 -2.96 -5.85 10.68
CA VAL A 181 -4.01 -4.97 10.15
C VAL A 181 -3.38 -4.00 9.16
N LEU A 182 -3.68 -4.20 7.89
CA LEU A 182 -3.25 -3.34 6.79
C LEU A 182 -4.33 -2.29 6.54
N GLU A 183 -3.94 -1.02 6.54
CA GLU A 183 -4.82 0.11 6.24
C GLU A 183 -4.53 0.64 4.84
N PHE A 184 -5.57 0.75 4.03
CA PHE A 184 -5.49 1.25 2.66
C PHE A 184 -6.36 2.49 2.50
N SER A 185 -5.85 3.45 1.72
CA SER A 185 -6.62 4.62 1.27
C SER A 185 -6.69 4.64 -0.25
N ASN A 186 -7.90 4.78 -0.78
CA ASN A 186 -8.15 5.07 -2.18
C ASN A 186 -8.15 6.59 -2.37
N LEU A 187 -7.03 7.11 -2.89
CA LEU A 187 -6.80 8.53 -3.11
C LEU A 187 -7.28 8.96 -4.50
N GLY A 188 -7.21 8.06 -5.48
CA GLY A 188 -7.54 8.34 -6.88
C GLY A 188 -9.04 8.28 -7.20
N GLY A 189 -9.83 7.62 -6.34
CA GLY A 189 -11.28 7.50 -6.42
C GLY A 189 -11.76 6.23 -7.14
N LEU A 190 -10.94 5.63 -8.01
CA LEU A 190 -11.26 4.35 -8.64
C LEU A 190 -11.10 3.20 -7.65
N VAL A 191 -12.19 2.46 -7.45
CA VAL A 191 -12.12 1.20 -6.72
C VAL A 191 -11.50 0.14 -7.63
N MET A 192 -10.53 -0.59 -7.09
CA MET A 192 -9.81 -1.67 -7.78
C MET A 192 -9.56 -2.81 -6.79
N PRO A 193 -9.35 -4.05 -7.26
CA PRO A 193 -8.79 -5.11 -6.42
C PRO A 193 -7.45 -4.66 -5.83
N ILE A 194 -7.16 -5.09 -4.60
CA ILE A 194 -5.88 -4.82 -3.95
C ILE A 194 -5.01 -6.05 -4.12
N LEU A 195 -4.06 -5.97 -5.05
CA LEU A 195 -3.05 -7.00 -5.29
C LEU A 195 -1.89 -6.78 -4.32
N LEU A 196 -1.58 -7.76 -3.48
CA LEU A 196 -0.54 -7.63 -2.47
C LEU A 196 0.60 -8.61 -2.73
N SER A 197 1.82 -8.12 -2.53
CA SER A 197 3.01 -8.93 -2.31
C SER A 197 3.43 -8.81 -0.85
N MET A 198 3.51 -9.93 -0.15
CA MET A 198 3.94 -10.02 1.23
C MET A 198 5.31 -10.68 1.30
N GLU A 199 6.29 -9.99 1.86
CA GLU A 199 7.65 -10.49 2.08
C GLU A 199 7.85 -10.83 3.56
N PHE A 200 8.32 -12.03 3.81
CA PHE A 200 8.53 -12.57 5.15
C PHE A 200 10.02 -12.57 5.52
N LYS A 201 10.29 -12.65 6.82
CA LYS A 201 11.66 -12.65 7.38
C LYS A 201 12.52 -13.83 6.94
N ASP A 202 11.91 -14.95 6.58
CA ASP A 202 12.56 -16.13 6.01
C ASP A 202 12.94 -15.97 4.52
N GLY A 203 12.59 -14.83 3.91
CA GLY A 203 12.82 -14.53 2.49
C GLY A 203 11.71 -15.04 1.56
N ARG A 204 10.67 -15.71 2.09
CA ARG A 204 9.52 -16.13 1.30
C ARG A 204 8.72 -14.91 0.84
N THR A 205 8.13 -15.02 -0.35
CA THR A 205 7.16 -14.05 -0.86
C THR A 205 5.84 -14.75 -1.14
N GLU A 206 4.74 -14.14 -0.71
CA GLU A 206 3.38 -14.62 -0.98
C GLU A 206 2.55 -13.53 -1.65
N ARG A 207 1.73 -13.92 -2.62
CA ARG A 207 0.81 -13.01 -3.31
C ARG A 207 -0.60 -13.21 -2.76
N LEU A 208 -1.29 -12.11 -2.49
CA LEU A 208 -2.68 -12.14 -2.04
C LEU A 208 -3.51 -11.18 -2.91
N ASN A 209 -4.55 -11.70 -3.56
CA ASN A 209 -5.51 -10.89 -4.31
C ASN A 209 -6.75 -10.62 -3.44
N ILE A 210 -7.01 -9.36 -3.15
CA ILE A 210 -8.21 -8.91 -2.45
C ILE A 210 -9.19 -8.33 -3.48
N PRO A 211 -10.38 -8.92 -3.66
CA PRO A 211 -11.38 -8.42 -4.61
C PRO A 211 -11.83 -6.98 -4.33
N ALA A 212 -12.31 -6.27 -5.37
CA ALA A 212 -12.73 -4.87 -5.29
C ALA A 212 -13.91 -4.63 -4.32
N GLU A 213 -14.63 -5.69 -3.94
CA GLU A 213 -15.74 -5.67 -2.99
C GLU A 213 -15.31 -5.24 -1.58
N ILE A 214 -14.02 -5.26 -1.26
CA ILE A 214 -13.49 -4.70 -0.01
C ILE A 214 -13.93 -3.24 0.19
N TRP A 215 -14.08 -2.49 -0.90
CA TRP A 215 -14.47 -1.08 -0.93
C TRP A 215 -15.98 -0.84 -0.73
N ARG A 216 -16.81 -1.89 -0.70
CA ARG A 216 -18.29 -1.77 -0.69
C ARG A 216 -18.84 -0.96 0.48
N ARG A 217 -18.24 -1.08 1.68
CA ARG A 217 -18.67 -0.33 2.87
C ARG A 217 -18.11 1.09 2.90
N ASN A 218 -16.90 1.27 2.42
CA ASN A 218 -16.22 2.56 2.40
C ASN A 218 -15.29 2.62 1.18
N PRO A 219 -15.61 3.42 0.16
CA PRO A 219 -14.81 3.49 -1.06
C PRO A 219 -13.51 4.27 -0.90
N LYS A 220 -13.32 4.99 0.21
CA LYS A 220 -12.14 5.83 0.47
C LYS A 220 -11.08 5.16 1.33
N LYS A 221 -11.50 4.37 2.33
CA LYS A 221 -10.59 3.74 3.28
C LYS A 221 -11.08 2.38 3.71
N VAL A 222 -10.17 1.41 3.72
CA VAL A 222 -10.46 0.03 4.15
C VAL A 222 -9.34 -0.51 5.04
N ARG A 223 -9.69 -1.48 5.87
CA ARG A 223 -8.75 -2.20 6.73
C ARG A 223 -8.90 -3.68 6.45
N LYS A 224 -7.77 -4.38 6.28
CA LYS A 224 -7.74 -5.82 6.08
C LYS A 224 -6.95 -6.46 7.22
N LEU A 225 -7.59 -7.41 7.92
CA LEU A 225 -6.91 -8.30 8.85
C LEU A 225 -6.33 -9.48 8.08
N ILE A 226 -5.04 -9.76 8.30
CA ILE A 226 -4.32 -10.94 7.86
C ILE A 226 -3.84 -11.67 9.11
N VAL A 227 -4.09 -12.96 9.20
CA VAL A 227 -3.67 -13.80 10.33
C VAL A 227 -2.62 -14.77 9.82
N LEU A 228 -1.46 -14.75 10.44
CA LEU A 228 -0.29 -15.54 10.06
C LEU A 228 0.19 -16.35 11.25
N GLU A 229 0.89 -17.45 10.98
CA GLU A 229 1.48 -18.27 12.03
C GLU A 229 2.58 -17.51 12.77
N LYS A 230 2.89 -17.91 14.01
CA LYS A 230 3.85 -17.20 14.87
C LYS A 230 5.23 -16.98 14.23
N GLY A 231 5.71 -17.94 13.44
CA GLY A 231 6.99 -17.86 12.73
C GLY A 231 6.97 -17.00 11.46
N GLU A 232 5.78 -16.63 10.97
CA GLU A 232 5.59 -15.86 9.75
C GLU A 232 5.57 -14.37 10.07
N GLU A 233 6.76 -13.80 10.24
CA GLU A 233 6.93 -12.36 10.46
C GLU A 233 6.99 -11.61 9.12
N LEU A 234 6.06 -10.66 8.92
CA LEU A 234 6.06 -9.77 7.75
C LEU A 234 7.15 -8.71 7.89
N VAL A 235 7.92 -8.52 6.83
CA VAL A 235 8.97 -7.50 6.74
C VAL A 235 8.55 -6.36 5.82
N ALA A 236 7.94 -6.69 4.68
CA ALA A 236 7.45 -5.70 3.73
C ALA A 236 6.16 -6.16 3.07
N VAL A 237 5.34 -5.18 2.69
CA VAL A 237 4.16 -5.40 1.84
C VAL A 237 4.16 -4.36 0.73
N THR A 238 3.88 -4.81 -0.49
CA THR A 238 3.77 -3.94 -1.66
C THR A 238 2.41 -4.14 -2.32
N VAL A 239 1.69 -3.05 -2.55
CA VAL A 239 0.47 -3.00 -3.37
C VAL A 239 0.86 -2.95 -4.84
N ASP A 240 0.14 -3.73 -5.65
CA ASP A 240 0.32 -3.81 -7.10
C ASP A 240 1.80 -3.94 -7.52
N PRO A 241 2.48 -5.02 -7.11
CA PRO A 241 3.91 -5.20 -7.36
C PRO A 241 4.28 -5.27 -8.85
N ASP A 242 3.35 -5.72 -9.69
CA ASP A 242 3.54 -5.96 -11.13
C ASP A 242 2.90 -4.85 -12.00
N TRP A 243 2.37 -3.79 -11.37
CA TRP A 243 1.72 -2.62 -11.98
C TRP A 243 0.55 -2.97 -12.91
N GLU A 244 -0.26 -3.94 -12.46
CA GLU A 244 -1.44 -4.43 -13.15
C GLU A 244 -2.61 -3.45 -13.11
N THR A 245 -2.71 -2.60 -12.08
CA THR A 245 -3.88 -1.74 -11.86
C THR A 245 -3.75 -0.34 -12.45
N ALA A 246 -2.62 -0.03 -13.07
CA ALA A 246 -2.27 1.30 -13.59
C ALA A 246 -2.38 2.40 -12.53
N ASP A 247 -1.86 2.12 -11.33
CA ASP A 247 -1.75 3.08 -10.24
C ASP A 247 -0.91 4.30 -10.65
N ALA A 248 -1.42 5.51 -10.38
CA ALA A 248 -0.77 6.76 -10.73
C ALA A 248 0.41 7.11 -9.82
N ASN A 249 0.49 6.55 -8.61
CA ASN A 249 1.50 6.87 -7.62
C ASN A 249 2.08 5.64 -6.92
N ILE A 250 3.03 5.00 -7.58
CA ILE A 250 3.70 3.77 -7.08
C ILE A 250 4.50 4.02 -5.78
N ASP A 251 4.90 5.26 -5.50
CA ASP A 251 5.73 5.58 -4.33
C ASP A 251 4.99 5.33 -3.00
N ASN A 252 3.64 5.32 -3.03
CA ASN A 252 2.80 5.09 -1.87
C ASN A 252 2.28 3.63 -1.76
N ASN A 253 2.79 2.72 -2.59
CA ASN A 253 2.34 1.33 -2.61
C ASN A 253 3.10 0.42 -1.65
N SER A 254 4.30 0.82 -1.21
CA SER A 254 5.17 -0.01 -0.37
C SER A 254 5.11 0.42 1.11
N TYR A 255 5.10 -0.58 1.99
CA TYR A 255 5.35 -0.43 3.42
C TYR A 255 6.45 -1.42 3.88
N PRO A 256 7.54 -0.95 4.51
CA PRO A 256 7.87 0.45 4.75
C PRO A 256 8.08 1.24 3.44
N ARG A 257 7.95 2.57 3.52
CA ARG A 257 8.17 3.47 2.39
C ARG A 257 9.61 3.33 1.88
N LYS A 258 9.78 3.23 0.57
CA LYS A 258 11.10 3.11 -0.08
C LYS A 258 11.68 4.50 -0.35
N ILE A 259 13.00 4.61 -0.35
CA ILE A 259 13.69 5.85 -0.72
C ILE A 259 13.56 6.02 -2.24
N ILE A 260 13.02 7.16 -2.68
CA ILE A 260 12.83 7.48 -4.09
C ILE A 260 14.12 8.16 -4.61
N PRO A 261 14.83 7.56 -5.58
CA PRO A 261 16.00 8.20 -6.16
C PRO A 261 15.57 9.43 -6.98
N SER A 262 16.14 10.60 -6.69
CA SER A 262 15.92 11.84 -7.46
C SER A 262 17.24 12.38 -8.03
N ARG A 263 17.15 13.08 -9.16
CA ARG A 263 18.30 13.73 -9.80
C ARG A 263 18.18 15.25 -9.60
N ILE A 264 19.29 15.89 -9.26
CA ILE A 264 19.40 17.35 -9.26
C ILE A 264 19.86 17.76 -10.66
N GLU A 265 19.03 18.51 -11.39
CA GLU A 265 19.42 19.06 -12.67
C GLU A 265 20.27 20.32 -12.47
N SER A 266 21.39 20.42 -13.19
CA SER A 266 22.36 21.52 -13.03
C SER A 266 21.94 22.84 -13.69
N TYR A 267 20.83 22.87 -14.45
CA TYR A 267 20.33 24.08 -15.12
C TYR A 267 18.80 24.14 -15.13
N LYS A 268 18.26 25.35 -15.22
CA LYS A 268 16.83 25.64 -15.20
C LYS A 268 16.16 25.09 -16.47
N GLU A 269 15.48 23.97 -16.32
CA GLU A 269 14.73 23.29 -17.38
C GLU A 269 13.73 24.26 -18.07
N LYS A 270 13.84 24.42 -19.39
CA LYS A 270 12.69 24.89 -20.18
C LYS A 270 11.74 23.70 -20.27
N ARG A 271 10.48 23.86 -19.84
CA ARG A 271 9.41 22.86 -19.84
C ARG A 271 9.24 22.17 -21.20
N SER A 272 10.04 21.14 -21.47
CA SER A 272 9.79 20.14 -22.51
C SER A 272 10.22 18.80 -21.92
N GLY A 273 9.31 18.20 -21.14
CA GLY A 273 9.58 16.97 -20.40
C GLY A 273 10.05 15.85 -21.32
N PHE A 274 11.01 15.08 -20.81
CA PHE A 274 11.68 13.94 -21.46
C PHE A 274 10.75 12.79 -21.94
N SER A 275 9.45 12.87 -21.65
CA SER A 275 8.50 11.76 -21.77
C SER A 275 8.12 11.41 -23.22
N ARG A 276 8.41 12.27 -24.21
CA ARG A 276 8.23 11.97 -25.64
C ARG A 276 9.36 12.58 -26.47
N ARG A 277 10.49 11.89 -26.55
CA ARG A 277 11.45 12.10 -27.63
C ARG A 277 10.98 11.35 -28.87
N ASP A 278 10.68 12.08 -29.94
CA ASP A 278 10.51 11.47 -31.26
C ASP A 278 11.92 11.22 -31.83
N ILE A 279 12.49 10.07 -31.46
CA ILE A 279 13.85 9.69 -31.86
C ILE A 279 14.00 9.68 -33.40
N MET A 280 12.92 9.38 -34.13
CA MET A 280 12.95 9.35 -35.60
C MET A 280 13.10 10.75 -36.20
N HIS A 281 12.50 11.76 -35.59
CA HIS A 281 12.69 13.15 -35.98
C HIS A 281 13.99 13.73 -35.43
N ASP A 282 14.28 13.49 -34.15
CA ASP A 282 15.44 14.05 -33.44
C ASP A 282 16.77 13.60 -34.06
N SER A 283 16.85 12.34 -34.52
CA SER A 283 18.05 11.79 -35.18
C SER A 283 18.38 12.43 -36.54
N LYS A 284 17.45 13.17 -37.14
CA LYS A 284 17.67 13.91 -38.39
C LYS A 284 18.26 15.30 -38.15
N THR A 285 18.30 15.75 -36.90
CA THR A 285 18.86 17.06 -36.52
C THR A 285 20.38 17.02 -36.68
N LYS A 286 20.93 17.92 -37.50
CA LYS A 286 22.39 18.04 -37.67
C LYS A 286 23.00 18.69 -36.43
N LEU A 287 24.16 18.17 -36.01
CA LEU A 287 24.97 18.78 -34.96
C LEU A 287 25.44 20.16 -35.44
N GLU A 288 25.02 21.23 -34.75
CA GLU A 288 25.60 22.55 -34.96
C GLU A 288 27.07 22.50 -34.53
N LYS A 289 27.97 22.95 -35.40
CA LYS A 289 29.38 23.18 -35.07
C LYS A 289 29.50 24.60 -34.53
N ASP A 290 30.27 24.78 -33.46
CA ASP A 290 30.41 26.07 -32.75
C ASP A 290 30.89 27.23 -33.63
N ASP A 291 31.44 26.95 -34.83
CA ASP A 291 32.01 27.95 -35.74
C ASP A 291 31.00 28.78 -36.54
N GLU A 292 29.68 28.49 -36.50
CA GLU A 292 28.67 29.23 -37.30
C GLU A 292 28.03 30.43 -36.58
N LYS A 293 28.42 30.74 -35.34
CA LYS A 293 27.86 31.90 -34.60
C LYS A 293 28.60 33.23 -34.78
N ASP A 294 29.78 33.25 -35.40
CA ASP A 294 30.58 34.47 -35.63
C ASP A 294 30.41 35.08 -37.03
N LYS A 295 29.16 35.31 -37.46
CA LYS A 295 28.87 36.17 -38.62
C LYS A 295 27.81 37.19 -38.30
N ASN A 296 28.16 38.15 -37.44
CA ASN A 296 27.56 39.48 -37.41
C ASN A 296 28.58 40.47 -36.85
N GLU A 297 29.60 40.81 -37.65
CA GLU A 297 30.30 42.09 -37.48
C GLU A 297 29.69 43.13 -38.45
N PRO A 298 29.43 44.37 -37.99
CA PRO A 298 28.85 45.41 -38.81
C PRO A 298 29.93 46.05 -39.69
N THR A 299 29.74 46.03 -41.02
CA THR A 299 30.58 46.82 -41.93
C THR A 299 30.18 48.29 -41.85
N GLU A 300 31.09 49.10 -41.32
CA GLU A 300 31.11 50.55 -41.36
C GLU A 300 31.75 51.06 -42.68
N SER A 301 31.33 52.27 -43.09
CA SER A 301 31.94 53.16 -44.10
C SER A 301 31.60 52.87 -45.60
N ASP A 302 31.35 53.83 -46.48
CA ASP A 302 31.24 55.29 -46.41
C ASP A 302 30.80 55.80 -47.82
N ARG A 303 30.15 56.97 -47.86
CA ARG A 303 29.96 57.90 -49.00
C ARG A 303 28.87 57.64 -50.05
#